data_AF-A0A820GLU9-F1
#
_entry.id   AF-A0A820GLU9-F1
#
_cell.length_a   1.000
_cell.length_b   1.000
_cell.length_c   1.000
_cell.angle_alpha   90.00
_cell.angle_beta   90.00
_cell.angle_gamma   90.00
#
_symmetry.space_group_name_H-M   'P 1'
#
loop_
_entity.id
_entity.type
_entity.pdbx_description
1 polymer ?
#
loop_
_entity_poly.entity_id
_entity_poly.type
_entity_poly.pdbx_seq_one_letter_code
_entity_poly.pdbx_strand_id
1 'polypeptide(L)'
;FKVIFILLDQTSQQRHIFDSFRPDVKSNSFQRPHSDMNIASGIPKFVPLTIIQQDNNPYVVNDTMFIKTIIDFGDIPKPSLPYALSLNPGLPILTQRELLKRELEKRAQEKLSATTDSPTSIKHDVRTNRNESNDEQMRH
;
A
#
# COMPACT_ATOMS: atom_id res chain seq x y z
N PHE A 1 -3.41 0.42 1.73
CA PHE A 1 -2.86 1.74 2.08
C PHE A 1 -1.70 1.55 3.05
N LYS A 2 -0.85 2.57 3.18
CA LYS A 2 0.30 2.61 4.09
C LYS A 2 0.15 3.84 4.99
N VAL A 3 0.51 3.71 6.25
CA VAL A 3 0.51 4.83 7.20
C VAL A 3 1.94 5.24 7.44
N ILE A 4 2.24 6.53 7.27
CA ILE A 4 3.58 7.10 7.42
C ILE A 4 3.52 8.10 8.57
N PHE A 5 4.36 7.90 9.58
CA PHE A 5 4.63 8.85 10.65
C PHE A 5 5.89 9.65 10.33
N ILE A 6 5.85 10.95 10.63
CA ILE A 6 6.92 11.89 10.34
C ILE A 6 7.14 12.77 11.56
N LEU A 7 8.36 12.80 12.07
CA LEU A 7 8.82 13.79 13.04
C LEU A 7 9.52 14.91 12.27
N LEU A 8 9.03 16.14 12.41
CA LEU A 8 9.53 17.27 11.63
C LEU A 8 10.78 17.89 12.28
N ASP A 9 11.90 17.86 11.56
CA ASP A 9 13.00 18.82 11.72
C ASP A 9 12.48 20.26 11.53
N GLN A 10 12.66 21.11 12.56
CA GLN A 10 12.20 22.49 12.63
C GLN A 10 13.24 23.50 12.13
N THR A 11 14.37 23.03 11.59
CA THR A 11 15.40 23.87 10.95
C THR A 11 15.17 23.97 9.45
N SER A 12 15.95 24.83 8.78
CA SER A 12 15.96 24.94 7.32
C SER A 12 16.47 23.68 6.60
N GLN A 13 17.08 22.73 7.32
CA GLN A 13 17.66 21.52 6.74
C GLN A 13 16.60 20.46 6.38
N GLN A 14 15.40 20.52 6.98
CA GLN A 14 14.26 19.63 6.70
C GLN A 14 14.62 18.13 6.74
N ARG A 15 15.52 17.71 7.64
CA ARG A 15 15.90 16.30 7.84
C ARG A 15 14.87 15.60 8.73
N HIS A 16 13.63 15.55 8.27
CA HIS A 16 12.55 14.88 9.00
C HIS A 16 12.84 13.38 9.17
N ILE A 17 12.39 12.80 10.28
CA ILE A 17 12.49 11.35 10.52
C ILE A 17 11.17 10.71 10.09
N PHE A 18 11.25 9.65 9.29
CA PHE A 18 10.10 8.95 8.73
C PHE A 18 10.12 7.48 9.17
N ASP A 19 8.96 6.95 9.48
CA ASP A 19 8.75 5.51 9.59
C ASP A 19 7.32 5.18 9.16
N SER A 20 7.10 3.97 8.68
CA SER A 20 5.81 3.59 8.12
C SER A 20 5.47 2.15 8.40
N PHE A 21 4.18 1.87 8.41
CA PHE A 21 3.69 0.51 8.52
C PHE A 21 2.50 0.29 7.60
N ARG A 22 2.28 -0.97 7.23
CA ARG A 22 1.06 -1.41 6.55
C ARG A 22 0.09 -1.92 7.61
N PRO A 23 -1.11 -1.33 7.73
CA PRO A 23 -2.13 -1.80 8.66
C PRO A 23 -2.48 -3.27 8.46
N ASP A 24 -2.57 -4.01 9.57
CA ASP A 24 -3.13 -5.34 9.56
C ASP A 24 -4.67 -5.25 9.69
N VAL A 25 -5.37 -5.61 8.62
CA VAL A 25 -6.84 -5.59 8.57
C VAL A 25 -7.51 -6.56 9.54
N LYS A 26 -6.77 -7.53 10.07
CA LYS A 26 -7.28 -8.45 11.10
C LYS A 26 -7.18 -7.87 12.51
N SER A 27 -6.38 -6.81 12.72
CA SER A 27 -6.26 -6.14 14.01
C SER A 27 -7.51 -5.32 14.33
N ASN A 28 -7.92 -5.32 15.60
CA ASN A 28 -8.99 -4.47 16.13
C ASN A 28 -8.72 -2.97 15.92
N SER A 29 -7.46 -2.56 15.69
CA SER A 29 -7.12 -1.17 15.36
C SER A 29 -7.68 -0.68 14.03
N PHE A 30 -7.88 -1.60 13.07
CA PHE A 30 -8.22 -1.25 11.68
C PHE A 30 -9.54 -1.84 11.19
N GLN A 31 -10.34 -2.38 12.11
CA GLN A 31 -11.71 -2.80 11.85
C GLN A 31 -12.67 -1.62 12.00
N ARG A 32 -13.95 -1.86 11.68
CA ARG A 32 -15.02 -0.87 11.89
C ARG A 32 -15.07 -0.48 13.39
N PRO A 33 -15.08 0.82 13.73
CA PRO A 33 -15.22 1.23 15.11
C PRO A 33 -16.52 0.76 15.75
N HIS A 34 -16.39 0.21 16.97
CA HIS A 34 -17.51 -0.17 17.84
C HIS A 34 -17.75 0.85 18.98
N SER A 35 -16.88 1.87 19.08
CA SER A 35 -16.94 2.97 20.04
C SER A 35 -16.39 4.25 19.38
N ASP A 36 -16.18 5.32 20.15
CA ASP A 36 -15.64 6.59 19.66
C ASP A 36 -14.30 6.46 18.94
N MET A 37 -13.46 5.49 19.35
CA MET A 37 -12.17 5.24 18.73
C MET A 37 -11.78 3.76 18.76
N ASN A 38 -11.01 3.34 17.75
CA ASN A 38 -10.32 2.04 17.80
C ASN A 38 -9.11 2.12 18.72
N ILE A 39 -8.61 0.95 19.15
CA ILE A 39 -7.33 0.87 19.83
C ILE A 39 -6.21 1.43 18.95
N ALA A 40 -5.33 2.25 19.54
CA ALA A 40 -4.24 2.88 18.82
C ALA A 40 -3.29 1.84 18.22
N SER A 41 -2.82 2.10 17.00
CA SER A 41 -1.76 1.35 16.34
C SER A 41 -0.72 2.34 15.82
N GLY A 42 0.55 1.94 15.90
CA GLY A 42 1.64 2.80 15.51
C GLY A 42 2.98 2.08 15.57
N ILE A 43 4.03 2.84 15.85
CA ILE A 43 5.42 2.39 15.80
C ILE A 43 6.02 2.57 17.20
N PRO A 44 6.09 1.51 18.03
CA PRO A 44 6.51 1.64 19.43
C PRO A 44 7.92 2.21 19.62
N LYS A 45 8.80 2.04 18.63
CA LYS A 45 10.19 2.55 18.64
C LYS A 45 10.42 3.54 17.49
N PHE A 46 9.52 4.51 17.34
CA PHE A 46 9.56 5.45 16.22
C PHE A 46 10.86 6.27 16.15
N VAL A 47 11.25 6.91 17.26
CA VAL A 47 12.49 7.69 17.34
C VAL A 47 13.21 7.35 18.66
N PRO A 48 14.52 7.04 18.62
CA PRO A 48 15.31 6.88 19.84
C PRO A 48 15.26 8.15 20.69
N LEU A 49 14.96 7.99 21.99
CA LEU A 49 14.91 9.13 22.92
C LEU A 49 16.23 9.90 22.99
N THR A 50 17.35 9.23 22.77
CA THR A 50 18.68 9.86 22.74
C THR A 50 18.79 10.96 21.68
N ILE A 51 18.05 10.89 20.57
CA ILE A 51 18.02 11.95 19.54
C ILE A 51 17.24 13.17 20.05
N ILE A 52 16.14 12.94 20.79
CA ILE A 52 15.28 14.00 21.32
C ILE A 52 15.90 14.69 22.53
N GLN A 53 16.67 13.94 23.33
CA GLN A 53 17.31 14.44 24.55
C GLN A 53 18.63 15.16 24.29
N GLN A 54 19.16 15.11 23.07
CA GLN A 54 20.34 15.87 22.69
C GLN A 54 20.08 17.37 22.81
N ASP A 55 21.03 18.09 23.39
CA ASP A 55 21.02 19.55 23.42
C ASP A 55 20.98 20.11 22.00
N ASN A 56 20.18 21.15 21.79
CA ASN A 56 19.97 21.79 20.49
C ASN A 56 19.54 20.82 19.37
N ASN A 57 18.83 19.73 19.69
CA ASN A 57 18.24 18.89 18.66
C ASN A 57 17.23 19.70 17.81
N PRO A 58 17.11 19.39 16.51
CA PRO A 58 16.26 20.17 15.62
C PRO A 58 14.77 19.83 15.72
N TYR A 59 14.38 18.86 16.54
CA TYR A 59 13.02 18.29 16.56
C TYR A 59 12.16 18.85 17.69
N VAL A 60 12.77 19.33 18.77
CA VAL A 60 12.12 20.02 19.90
C VAL A 60 12.69 21.42 20.00
N VAL A 61 11.88 22.43 19.65
CA VAL A 61 12.25 23.84 19.69
C VAL A 61 11.21 24.57 20.52
N ASN A 62 11.64 25.39 21.48
CA ASN A 62 10.75 26.10 22.41
C ASN A 62 9.73 25.14 23.08
N ASP A 63 10.22 24.01 23.59
CA ASP A 63 9.40 22.97 24.24
C ASP A 63 8.26 22.43 23.37
N THR A 64 8.40 22.51 22.04
CA THR A 64 7.37 22.11 21.09
C THR A 64 7.94 21.17 20.03
N MET A 65 7.16 20.15 19.68
CA MET A 65 7.47 19.16 18.64
C MET A 65 6.32 19.09 17.63
N PHE A 66 6.63 18.85 16.36
CA PHE A 66 5.64 18.64 15.32
C PHE A 66 5.69 17.22 14.76
N ILE A 67 4.55 16.52 14.81
CA ILE A 67 4.36 15.20 14.22
C ILE A 67 3.35 15.32 13.08
N LYS A 68 3.69 14.74 11.93
CA LYS A 68 2.81 14.66 10.76
C LYS A 68 2.53 13.19 10.45
N THR A 69 1.28 12.88 10.12
CA THR A 69 0.87 11.56 9.64
C THR A 69 0.34 11.68 8.22
N ILE A 70 0.78 10.78 7.35
CA ILE A 70 0.30 10.68 5.97
C ILE A 70 -0.31 9.30 5.75
N ILE A 71 -1.50 9.26 5.17
CA ILE A 71 -2.13 8.02 4.72
C ILE A 71 -1.94 7.92 3.21
N ASP A 72 -1.10 6.98 2.81
CA ASP A 72 -0.77 6.72 1.42
C ASP A 72 -1.72 5.65 0.86
N PHE A 73 -2.60 6.08 -0.04
CA PHE A 73 -3.52 5.22 -0.75
C PHE A 73 -3.01 4.83 -2.15
N GLY A 74 -1.74 5.07 -2.49
CA GLY A 74 -1.18 4.78 -3.82
C GLY A 74 -1.30 3.30 -4.22
N ASP A 75 -1.25 2.38 -3.25
CA ASP A 75 -1.47 0.94 -3.48
C ASP A 75 -2.95 0.56 -3.63
N ILE A 76 -3.88 1.49 -3.41
CA ILE A 76 -5.31 1.27 -3.65
C ILE A 76 -5.60 1.68 -5.09
N PRO A 77 -6.22 0.80 -5.92
CA PRO A 77 -6.63 1.16 -7.26
C PRO A 77 -7.46 2.44 -7.24
N LYS A 78 -7.18 3.40 -8.13
CA LYS A 78 -7.84 4.71 -8.20
C LYS A 78 -9.38 4.66 -8.15
N PRO A 79 -10.06 3.66 -8.76
CA PRO A 79 -11.51 3.51 -8.62
C PRO A 79 -11.97 3.19 -7.19
N SER A 80 -11.13 2.55 -6.36
CA SER A 80 -11.44 2.20 -4.96
C SER A 80 -11.19 3.30 -3.93
N LEU A 81 -10.20 4.19 -4.19
CA LEU A 81 -10.48 5.63 -4.23
C LEU A 81 -11.58 6.17 -3.31
N PRO A 82 -12.69 6.63 -3.92
CA PRO A 82 -13.84 7.16 -3.22
C PRO A 82 -14.25 6.25 -2.07
N TYR A 83 -14.46 4.95 -2.27
CA TYR A 83 -14.97 4.05 -1.23
C TYR A 83 -14.05 3.91 0.00
N ALA A 84 -12.72 3.95 -0.17
CA ALA A 84 -11.79 3.97 0.96
C ALA A 84 -11.87 5.29 1.76
N LEU A 85 -12.22 6.39 1.10
CA LEU A 85 -12.34 7.73 1.66
C LEU A 85 -13.78 8.12 2.04
N SER A 86 -14.78 7.42 1.50
CA SER A 86 -16.19 7.79 1.48
C SER A 86 -17.12 6.72 2.03
N LEU A 87 -16.59 5.72 2.75
CA LEU A 87 -17.37 5.09 3.81
C LEU A 87 -17.60 6.13 4.89
N ASN A 88 -18.48 7.09 4.60
CA ASN A 88 -19.05 7.99 5.57
C ASN A 88 -19.91 7.10 6.48
N PRO A 89 -19.51 6.87 7.73
CA PRO A 89 -20.23 5.95 8.62
C PRO A 89 -21.66 6.41 8.88
N GLY A 90 -21.99 7.68 8.58
CA GLY A 90 -23.33 8.23 8.66
C GLY A 90 -24.25 7.95 7.45
N LEU A 91 -23.76 7.36 6.36
CA LEU A 91 -24.62 6.99 5.24
C LEU A 91 -25.43 5.73 5.56
N PRO A 92 -26.73 5.66 5.18
CA PRO A 92 -27.52 4.45 5.34
C PRO A 92 -26.84 3.22 4.71
N ILE A 93 -26.89 2.08 5.42
CA ILE A 93 -26.20 0.83 5.02
C ILE A 93 -26.56 0.37 3.60
N LEU A 94 -27.78 0.66 3.14
CA LEU A 94 -28.26 0.32 1.81
C LEU A 94 -27.54 1.14 0.73
N THR A 95 -27.32 2.42 0.97
CA THR A 95 -26.55 3.28 0.07
C THR A 95 -25.11 2.81 -0.01
N GLN A 96 -24.50 2.42 1.12
CA GLN A 96 -23.15 1.86 1.14
C GLN A 96 -23.06 0.56 0.33
N ARG A 97 -24.01 -0.36 0.52
CA ARG A 97 -24.08 -1.65 -0.21
C ARG A 97 -24.29 -1.45 -1.71
N GLU A 98 -25.16 -0.53 -2.10
CA GLU A 98 -25.46 -0.24 -3.50
C GLU A 98 -24.25 0.38 -4.21
N LEU A 99 -23.57 1.32 -3.55
CA LEU A 99 -22.33 1.91 -4.06
C LEU A 99 -21.24 0.84 -4.24
N LEU A 100 -21.09 -0.06 -3.27
CA LEU A 100 -20.13 -1.16 -3.35
C LEU A 100 -20.50 -2.18 -4.45
N LYS A 101 -21.79 -2.50 -4.61
CA LYS A 101 -22.29 -3.40 -5.63
C LYS A 101 -22.02 -2.87 -7.04
N ARG A 102 -22.31 -1.59 -7.30
CA ARG A 102 -22.05 -0.94 -8.61
C ARG A 102 -20.57 -0.96 -8.98
N GLU A 103 -19.68 -0.79 -8.01
CA GLU A 103 -18.23 -0.87 -8.25
C GLU A 103 -17.78 -2.28 -8.62
N LEU A 104 -18.31 -3.30 -7.93
CA LEU A 104 -18.01 -4.70 -8.26
C LEU A 104 -18.51 -5.06 -9.67
N GLU A 105 -19.69 -4.57 -10.06
CA GLU A 105 -20.24 -4.75 -11.41
C GLU A 105 -19.39 -4.05 -12.47
N LYS A 106 -18.97 -2.80 -12.21
CA LYS A 106 -18.06 -2.06 -13.10
C LYS A 106 -16.74 -2.82 -13.31
N ARG A 107 -16.16 -3.38 -12.23
CA ARG A 107 -14.96 -4.22 -12.31
C ARG A 107 -15.17 -5.52 -13.06
N ALA A 108 -16.33 -6.15 -12.94
CA ALA A 108 -16.66 -7.34 -13.71
C ALA A 108 -16.69 -7.00 -15.21
N GLN A 109 -17.30 -5.88 -15.59
CA GLN A 109 -17.34 -5.41 -16.98
C GLN A 109 -15.97 -5.01 -17.54
N GLU A 110 -15.15 -4.29 -16.77
CA GLU A 110 -13.78 -3.93 -17.19
C GLU A 110 -12.89 -5.16 -17.41
N LYS A 111 -13.06 -6.21 -16.58
CA LYS A 111 -12.36 -7.49 -16.76
C LYS A 111 -12.82 -8.23 -18.01
N LEU A 112 -14.11 -8.21 -18.35
CA LEU A 112 -14.60 -8.81 -19.59
C LEU A 112 -14.06 -8.08 -20.83
N SER A 113 -13.97 -6.74 -20.80
CA SER A 113 -13.41 -5.96 -21.92
C SER A 113 -11.90 -6.13 -22.12
N ALA A 114 -11.16 -6.46 -21.04
CA ALA A 114 -9.71 -6.70 -21.13
C ALA A 114 -9.34 -8.07 -21.73
N THR A 115 -10.29 -9.01 -21.80
CA THR A 115 -10.07 -10.36 -22.36
C THR A 115 -10.38 -10.49 -23.86
N THR A 116 -10.96 -9.47 -24.50
CA THR A 116 -11.41 -9.54 -25.91
C THR A 116 -10.43 -8.94 -26.93
N ASP A 117 -9.33 -8.30 -26.50
CA ASP A 117 -8.31 -7.76 -27.41
C ASP A 117 -7.04 -8.64 -27.44
N SER A 118 -7.10 -9.72 -28.23
CA SER A 118 -5.90 -10.32 -28.82
C SER A 118 -6.19 -10.80 -30.24
N PRO A 119 -5.71 -10.12 -31.29
CA PRO A 119 -5.70 -10.66 -32.64
C PRO A 119 -4.49 -11.59 -32.81
N THR A 120 -4.81 -12.80 -33.22
CA THR A 120 -3.94 -13.85 -33.77
C THR A 120 -2.87 -13.30 -34.71
N SER A 121 -1.62 -13.74 -34.54
CA SER A 121 -0.62 -13.72 -35.61
C SER A 121 0.29 -14.94 -35.49
N ILE A 122 -0.05 -15.94 -36.30
CA ILE A 122 0.79 -17.06 -36.67
C ILE A 122 2.03 -16.51 -37.37
N LYS A 123 3.23 -16.82 -36.86
CA LYS A 123 4.42 -16.88 -37.68
C LYS A 123 5.08 -18.25 -37.50
N HIS A 124 4.97 -19.04 -38.56
CA HIS A 124 5.90 -20.10 -38.89
C HIS A 124 7.32 -19.54 -38.82
N ASP A 125 8.20 -20.22 -38.09
CA ASP A 125 9.60 -20.25 -38.49
C ASP A 125 10.14 -21.68 -38.43
N VAL A 126 10.39 -22.18 -39.63
CA VAL A 126 11.07 -23.43 -39.93
C VAL A 126 12.56 -23.15 -39.80
N ARG A 127 13.23 -23.79 -38.84
CA ARG A 127 14.65 -24.13 -39.06
C ARG A 127 15.05 -25.42 -38.35
N THR A 128 15.10 -26.43 -39.21
CA THR A 128 15.84 -27.69 -39.15
C THR A 128 17.32 -27.49 -38.77
N ASN A 129 17.83 -28.36 -37.88
CA ASN A 129 19.04 -29.18 -38.08
C ASN A 129 19.19 -30.13 -36.87
N ARG A 130 18.89 -31.44 -37.06
CA ARG A 130 19.85 -32.55 -37.24
C ARG A 130 20.78 -32.72 -36.04
N ASN A 131 20.45 -33.65 -35.14
CA ASN A 131 20.92 -35.05 -35.10
C ASN A 131 22.45 -35.16 -35.13
N GLU A 132 23.06 -35.58 -34.01
CA GLU A 132 23.62 -36.94 -33.90
C GLU A 132 23.98 -37.28 -32.45
N SER A 133 23.42 -38.40 -32.01
CA SER A 133 23.76 -39.23 -30.86
C SER A 133 25.17 -39.78 -30.98
N ASN A 134 25.89 -39.91 -29.85
CA ASN A 134 26.74 -41.07 -29.57
C ASN A 134 27.05 -41.15 -28.06
N ASP A 135 26.36 -42.09 -27.45
CA ASP A 135 26.76 -43.03 -26.40
C ASP A 135 28.19 -42.93 -25.81
N GLU A 136 28.18 -42.87 -24.47
CA GLU A 136 28.82 -43.81 -23.54
C GLU A 136 30.30 -44.24 -23.68
N GLN A 137 30.94 -44.19 -22.49
CA GLN A 137 31.93 -45.10 -21.91
C GLN A 137 33.44 -44.78 -21.96
N MET A 138 33.96 -44.72 -20.72
CA MET A 138 35.15 -45.39 -20.18
C MET A 138 36.37 -44.53 -19.79
N ARG A 139 36.48 -44.32 -18.47
CA ARG A 139 37.66 -44.33 -17.59
C ARG A 139 39.05 -44.13 -18.24
N HIS A 140 39.77 -43.09 -17.81
CA HIS A 140 40.91 -43.17 -16.88
C HIS A 140 41.30 -41.78 -16.39
#